data_AF-A0A7C7V0B1-F1
#
_entry.id   AF-A0A7C7V0B1-F1
#
_cell.length_a   1.000
_cell.length_b   1.000
_cell.length_c   1.000
_cell.angle_alpha   90.00
_cell.angle_beta   90.00
_cell.angle_gamma   90.00
#
_symmetry.space_group_name_H-M   'P 1'
#
loop_
_entity.id
_entity.type
_entity.pdbx_description
1 polymer ?
#
loop_
_entity_poly.entity_id
_entity_poly.type
_entity_poly.pdbx_seq_one_letter_code
_entity_poly.pdbx_strand_id
1 'polypeptide(L)'
;MRRQRYLFILSAACLLAASCGVAIGLVLHRWLPSAWGGQPAPAEEEAGAPAPWIMSLEEDDPDASGTLAAVDLEGRYLCSGETAGGRSYRGTVAIRRRGQTYWVLWTLAPGETHRGFGIRHGDVLVVSFLSGSAMGVVSYRIQTSGGRLRLLGRWAMLGMEKPFRETLVKQGGHEILGRSI
;
A
#
# COMPACT_ATOMS: atom_id res chain seq x y z
N MET A 1 7.62 -24.81 42.36
CA MET A 1 6.19 -25.23 42.38
C MET A 1 5.37 -23.95 42.21
N ARG A 2 4.62 -23.67 41.13
CA ARG A 2 3.61 -24.47 40.42
C ARG A 2 3.68 -24.18 38.90
N ARG A 3 3.76 -25.26 38.11
CA ARG A 3 3.58 -25.29 36.65
C ARG A 3 2.13 -25.70 36.34
N GLN A 4 1.74 -25.48 35.08
CA GLN A 4 0.68 -26.19 34.34
C GLN A 4 -0.76 -25.94 34.77
N ARG A 5 -1.57 -25.42 33.82
CA ARG A 5 -2.95 -25.85 33.51
C ARG A 5 -3.60 -24.88 32.52
N TYR A 6 -3.25 -24.95 31.23
CA TYR A 6 -4.11 -24.48 30.13
C TYR A 6 -3.73 -25.23 28.85
N LEU A 7 -4.05 -26.53 28.84
CA LEU A 7 -4.02 -27.35 27.63
C LEU A 7 -5.14 -28.40 27.75
N PHE A 8 -6.39 -28.02 27.52
CA PHE A 8 -7.53 -28.94 27.51
C PHE A 8 -8.79 -28.30 26.87
N ILE A 9 -8.75 -27.87 25.61
CA ILE A 9 -9.96 -27.82 24.77
C ILE A 9 -9.57 -28.11 23.31
N LEU A 10 -9.38 -29.39 23.00
CA LEU A 10 -9.47 -29.98 21.66
C LEU A 10 -10.39 -31.20 21.82
N SER A 11 -11.62 -31.13 21.31
CA SER A 11 -12.45 -32.30 20.94
C SER A 11 -13.90 -31.87 20.68
N ALA A 12 -14.48 -32.46 19.62
CA ALA A 12 -15.91 -32.61 19.32
C ALA A 12 -16.56 -31.56 18.39
N ALA A 13 -16.36 -31.75 17.08
CA ALA A 13 -17.44 -31.66 16.07
C ALA A 13 -16.95 -32.25 14.74
N CYS A 14 -16.77 -33.57 14.71
CA CYS A 14 -16.69 -34.37 13.50
C CYS A 14 -17.84 -35.38 13.57
N LEU A 15 -18.46 -35.69 12.43
CA LEU A 15 -19.56 -36.63 12.17
C LEU A 15 -20.97 -36.01 12.05
N LEU A 16 -21.38 -35.76 10.79
CA LEU A 16 -22.66 -36.25 10.28
C LEU A 16 -22.46 -36.73 8.83
N ALA A 17 -22.71 -38.03 8.66
CA ALA A 17 -22.69 -38.84 7.43
C ALA A 17 -23.80 -38.40 6.45
N ALA A 18 -23.54 -38.29 5.14
CA ALA A 18 -23.70 -39.31 4.10
C ALA A 18 -25.10 -39.96 3.98
N SER A 19 -25.84 -39.66 2.89
CA SER A 19 -26.48 -40.62 1.96
C SER A 19 -27.58 -40.00 1.08
N CYS A 20 -28.00 -40.74 0.03
CA CYS A 20 -28.91 -40.46 -1.09
C CYS A 20 -28.28 -39.67 -2.26
N GLY A 21 -28.15 -40.20 -3.48
CA GLY A 21 -28.55 -41.48 -4.05
C GLY A 21 -28.32 -41.41 -5.56
N VAL A 22 -27.70 -42.44 -6.12
CA VAL A 22 -27.49 -42.65 -7.56
C VAL A 22 -28.75 -43.29 -8.16
N ALA A 23 -29.26 -42.74 -9.27
CA ALA A 23 -30.10 -43.42 -10.27
C ALA A 23 -29.92 -42.65 -11.61
N ILE A 24 -29.20 -43.18 -12.61
CA ILE A 24 -29.68 -44.06 -13.69
C ILE A 24 -30.87 -43.41 -14.43
N GLY A 25 -30.90 -43.12 -15.75
CA GLY A 25 -30.02 -43.38 -16.88
C GLY A 25 -30.75 -42.99 -18.19
N LEU A 26 -29.99 -42.79 -19.27
CA LEU A 26 -30.35 -42.97 -20.69
C LEU A 26 -31.75 -42.55 -21.20
N VAL A 27 -31.83 -41.43 -21.93
CA VAL A 27 -32.85 -41.20 -22.98
C VAL A 27 -32.27 -40.39 -24.15
N LEU A 28 -32.05 -41.10 -25.27
CA LEU A 28 -32.23 -40.72 -26.68
C LEU A 28 -31.25 -39.74 -27.37
N HIS A 29 -30.30 -40.38 -28.04
CA HIS A 29 -29.59 -39.92 -29.24
C HIS A 29 -30.50 -39.99 -30.47
N ARG A 30 -31.14 -38.89 -30.88
CA ARG A 30 -31.61 -38.73 -32.28
C ARG A 30 -32.08 -37.31 -32.53
N TRP A 31 -31.47 -36.67 -33.54
CA TRP A 31 -32.02 -35.68 -34.48
C TRP A 31 -30.96 -34.62 -34.84
N LEU A 32 -30.07 -35.01 -35.75
CA LEU A 32 -29.37 -34.10 -36.66
C LEU A 32 -30.24 -33.98 -37.92
N PRO A 33 -30.73 -32.78 -38.30
CA PRO A 33 -31.07 -32.50 -39.68
C PRO A 33 -29.79 -32.13 -40.44
N SER A 34 -29.26 -33.11 -41.15
CA SER A 34 -28.38 -32.89 -42.29
C SER A 34 -29.24 -32.50 -43.48
N ALA A 35 -29.21 -31.23 -43.88
CA ALA A 35 -29.55 -30.89 -45.25
C ALA A 35 -29.14 -29.46 -45.65
N TRP A 36 -28.26 -29.39 -46.65
CA TRP A 36 -28.24 -28.41 -47.74
C TRP A 36 -27.72 -27.02 -47.33
N GLY A 37 -26.68 -26.46 -47.92
CA GLY A 37 -26.19 -26.57 -49.28
C GLY A 37 -25.96 -25.14 -49.77
N GLY A 38 -24.72 -24.81 -50.15
CA GLY A 38 -24.38 -23.50 -50.73
C GLY A 38 -23.24 -22.82 -49.99
N GLN A 39 -22.04 -22.94 -50.53
CA GLN A 39 -20.97 -21.99 -50.25
C GLN A 39 -21.03 -20.89 -51.32
N PRO A 40 -20.92 -19.63 -50.90
CA PRO A 40 -20.10 -18.69 -51.64
C PRO A 40 -18.93 -18.22 -50.77
N ALA A 41 -17.73 -18.25 -51.33
CA ALA A 41 -16.56 -17.55 -50.78
C ALA A 41 -16.63 -16.05 -51.12
N PRO A 42 -15.67 -15.26 -50.64
CA PRO A 42 -15.66 -14.55 -49.37
C PRO A 42 -16.24 -13.13 -49.53
N ALA A 43 -17.09 -12.70 -48.61
CA ALA A 43 -17.43 -11.29 -48.50
C ALA A 43 -16.32 -10.59 -47.69
N GLU A 44 -15.71 -9.60 -48.32
CA GLU A 44 -14.81 -8.62 -47.77
C GLU A 44 -15.39 -8.06 -46.46
N GLU A 45 -14.81 -8.45 -45.32
CA GLU A 45 -15.04 -7.76 -44.06
C GLU A 45 -14.29 -6.43 -44.16
N GLU A 46 -15.08 -5.39 -44.40
CA GLU A 46 -14.67 -3.99 -44.39
C GLU A 46 -13.61 -3.75 -43.32
N ALA A 47 -12.51 -3.11 -43.70
CA ALA A 47 -11.62 -2.43 -42.79
C ALA A 47 -12.42 -1.31 -42.09
N GLY A 48 -13.17 -1.71 -41.07
CA GLY A 48 -13.84 -0.83 -40.13
C GLY A 48 -12.77 0.04 -39.51
N ALA A 49 -12.83 1.33 -39.78
CA ALA A 49 -12.05 2.34 -39.09
C ALA A 49 -12.06 2.03 -37.57
N PRO A 50 -10.90 2.11 -36.88
CA PRO A 50 -10.87 1.83 -35.46
C PRO A 50 -11.91 2.72 -34.77
N ALA A 51 -12.78 2.07 -34.01
CA ALA A 51 -13.89 2.73 -33.36
C ALA A 51 -13.39 3.90 -32.48
N PRO A 52 -14.16 5.00 -32.40
CA PRO A 52 -13.70 6.28 -31.84
C PRO A 52 -13.35 6.25 -30.34
N TRP A 53 -13.47 5.09 -29.69
CA TRP A 53 -13.08 4.88 -28.29
C TRP A 53 -11.57 4.73 -28.07
N ILE A 54 -10.75 4.64 -29.14
CA ILE A 54 -9.27 4.62 -29.03
C ILE A 54 -8.67 6.01 -28.75
N MET A 55 -9.46 7.10 -28.77
CA MET A 55 -8.98 8.47 -28.51
C MET A 55 -9.52 9.11 -27.22
N SER A 56 -9.97 8.32 -26.25
CA SER A 56 -10.36 8.86 -24.92
C SER A 56 -9.83 8.03 -23.75
N LEU A 57 -8.65 7.45 -23.94
CA LEU A 57 -7.67 7.62 -22.88
C LEU A 57 -7.22 9.08 -22.99
N GLU A 58 -7.94 9.98 -22.31
CA GLU A 58 -7.24 11.10 -21.71
C GLU A 58 -6.13 10.45 -20.89
N GLU A 59 -4.94 10.41 -21.49
CA GLU A 59 -3.69 10.21 -20.79
C GLU A 59 -3.75 11.17 -19.62
N ASP A 60 -3.97 10.63 -18.41
CA ASP A 60 -3.87 11.35 -17.15
C ASP A 60 -2.69 12.31 -17.27
N ASP A 61 -2.95 13.60 -17.45
CA ASP A 61 -1.93 14.62 -17.60
C ASP A 61 -1.08 14.57 -16.33
N PRO A 62 0.16 14.01 -16.37
CA PRO A 62 0.94 13.81 -15.17
C PRO A 62 1.47 15.15 -14.62
N ASP A 63 1.31 16.24 -15.36
CA ASP A 63 2.04 17.49 -15.13
C ASP A 63 1.30 18.50 -14.23
N ALA A 64 0.02 18.26 -13.89
CA ALA A 64 -0.67 19.09 -12.89
C ALA A 64 -0.21 18.84 -11.44
N SER A 65 0.55 17.76 -11.18
CA SER A 65 1.12 17.41 -9.85
C SER A 65 2.65 17.57 -9.76
N GLY A 66 3.28 18.19 -10.77
CA GLY A 66 4.74 18.13 -10.99
C GLY A 66 5.62 18.71 -9.88
N THR A 67 5.14 19.68 -9.09
CA THR A 67 6.02 20.34 -8.09
C THR A 67 6.27 19.48 -6.86
N LEU A 68 5.25 18.76 -6.36
CA LEU A 68 5.44 17.92 -5.17
C LEU A 68 6.06 16.58 -5.55
N ALA A 69 5.62 15.92 -6.63
CA ALA A 69 6.11 14.61 -7.07
C ALA A 69 7.65 14.54 -7.18
N ALA A 70 8.29 15.64 -7.60
CA ALA A 70 9.74 15.75 -7.74
C ALA A 70 10.51 16.08 -6.44
N VAL A 71 9.83 16.38 -5.32
CA VAL A 71 10.50 16.75 -4.06
C VAL A 71 11.35 15.60 -3.53
N ASP A 72 12.63 15.86 -3.29
CA ASP A 72 13.50 14.91 -2.62
C ASP A 72 13.15 14.75 -1.12
N LEU A 73 12.75 13.53 -0.76
CA LEU A 73 12.40 13.13 0.60
C LEU A 73 13.60 12.61 1.41
N GLU A 74 14.76 12.38 0.81
CA GLU A 74 15.91 11.88 1.55
C GLU A 74 16.41 12.90 2.58
N GLY A 75 16.87 12.42 3.73
CA GLY A 75 17.50 13.26 4.74
C GLY A 75 17.05 12.95 6.16
N ARG A 76 17.37 13.89 7.07
CA ARG A 76 17.00 13.83 8.48
C ARG A 76 15.87 14.80 8.78
N TYR A 77 14.99 14.39 9.67
CA TYR A 77 13.79 15.12 10.04
C TYR A 77 13.68 15.19 11.56
N LEU A 78 13.18 16.32 12.07
CA LEU A 78 12.63 16.39 13.41
C LEU A 78 11.23 15.79 13.39
N CYS A 79 10.93 14.90 14.33
CA CYS A 79 9.64 14.26 14.49
C CYS A 79 8.97 14.74 15.78
N SER A 80 7.67 15.02 15.69
CA SER A 80 6.80 15.28 16.83
C SER A 80 5.43 14.64 16.62
N GLY A 81 4.89 13.97 17.63
CA GLY A 81 3.58 13.34 17.55
C GLY A 81 3.03 13.00 18.93
N GLU A 82 1.94 12.24 18.94
CA GLU A 82 1.27 11.78 20.16
C GLU A 82 1.12 10.27 20.15
N THR A 83 1.37 9.61 21.28
CA THR A 83 1.14 8.16 21.45
C THR A 83 -0.35 7.85 21.61
N ALA A 84 -0.70 6.56 21.52
CA ALA A 84 -2.06 6.12 21.77
C ALA A 84 -2.59 6.46 23.18
N GLY A 85 -1.69 6.60 24.15
CA GLY A 85 -2.02 7.03 25.52
C GLY A 85 -2.10 8.55 25.71
N GLY A 86 -2.07 9.34 24.64
CA GLY A 86 -2.16 10.80 24.69
C GLY A 86 -0.86 11.51 25.11
N ARG A 87 0.26 10.79 25.21
CA ARG A 87 1.55 11.40 25.57
C ARG A 87 2.25 11.90 24.31
N SER A 88 2.68 13.17 24.30
CA SER A 88 3.51 13.67 23.22
C SER A 88 4.89 13.00 23.19
N TYR A 89 5.43 12.82 22.01
CA TYR A 89 6.81 12.36 21.79
C TYR A 89 7.53 13.26 20.80
N ARG A 90 8.86 13.25 20.87
CA ARG A 90 9.76 13.93 19.94
C ARG A 90 10.93 13.02 19.61
N GLY A 91 11.45 13.13 18.39
CA GLY A 91 12.56 12.32 17.96
C GLY A 91 13.17 12.79 16.65
N THR A 92 13.99 11.92 16.06
CA THR A 92 14.54 12.13 14.72
C THR A 92 14.12 11.00 13.80
N VAL A 93 13.96 11.33 12.52
CA VAL A 93 13.64 10.36 11.47
C VAL A 93 14.63 10.51 10.34
N ALA A 94 15.21 9.39 9.91
CA ALA A 94 16.05 9.34 8.72
C ALA A 94 15.29 8.65 7.59
N ILE A 95 15.19 9.31 6.44
CA ILE A 95 14.59 8.77 5.23
C ILE A 95 15.70 8.58 4.19
N ARG A 96 15.76 7.41 3.57
CA ARG A 96 16.67 7.06 2.47
C ARG A 96 15.91 6.41 1.34
N ARG A 97 16.18 6.82 0.11
CA ARG A 97 15.65 6.21 -1.11
C ARG A 97 16.51 4.99 -1.48
N ARG A 98 15.85 3.90 -1.84
CA ARG A 98 16.45 2.66 -2.35
C ARG A 98 15.67 2.22 -3.58
N GLY A 99 16.17 2.55 -4.77
CA GLY A 99 15.44 2.37 -6.01
C GLY A 99 14.13 3.17 -5.99
N GLN A 100 13.00 2.49 -6.11
CA GLN A 100 11.66 3.11 -6.13
C GLN A 100 11.01 3.17 -4.73
N THR A 101 11.76 2.88 -3.68
CA THR A 101 11.24 2.69 -2.32
C THR A 101 11.96 3.58 -1.33
N TYR A 102 11.37 3.78 -0.15
CA TYR A 102 11.91 4.60 0.92
C TYR A 102 12.07 3.77 2.19
N TRP A 103 13.28 3.79 2.72
CA TRP A 103 13.63 3.21 4.00
C TRP A 103 13.56 4.31 5.05
N VAL A 104 12.87 4.04 6.14
CA VAL A 104 12.62 5.03 7.19
C VAL A 104 13.04 4.46 8.54
N LEU A 105 13.79 5.25 9.30
CA LEU A 105 14.25 4.91 10.64
C LEU A 105 13.83 6.01 11.60
N TRP A 106 12.95 5.69 12.54
CA TRP A 106 12.58 6.58 13.65
C TRP A 106 13.49 6.28 14.85
N THR A 107 13.92 7.34 15.53
CA THR A 107 14.62 7.30 16.82
C THR A 107 13.90 8.27 17.75
N LEU A 108 12.99 7.75 18.59
CA LEU A 108 12.07 8.56 19.41
C LEU A 108 12.53 8.76 20.85
N ALA A 109 13.33 7.83 21.37
CA ALA A 109 13.96 7.91 22.68
C ALA A 109 15.27 7.11 22.66
N PRO A 110 16.17 7.27 23.65
CA PRO A 110 17.35 6.43 23.77
C PRO A 110 16.96 4.94 23.79
N GLY A 111 17.44 4.19 22.79
CA GLY A 111 17.12 2.76 22.62
C GLY A 111 15.76 2.45 21.97
N GLU A 112 14.93 3.46 21.69
CA GLU A 112 13.64 3.27 21.00
C GLU A 112 13.80 3.61 19.51
N THR A 113 13.90 2.55 18.69
CA THR A 113 14.01 2.69 17.24
C THR A 113 12.95 1.87 16.52
N HIS A 114 12.36 2.47 15.49
CA HIS A 114 11.36 1.84 14.62
C HIS A 114 11.89 1.83 13.19
N ARG A 115 11.69 0.73 12.47
CA ARG A 115 12.20 0.58 11.09
C ARG A 115 11.03 0.38 10.15
N GLY A 116 11.07 1.05 9.01
CA GLY A 116 10.00 0.97 8.04
C GLY A 116 10.48 1.05 6.60
N PHE A 117 9.58 0.63 5.74
CA PHE A 117 9.73 0.59 4.30
C PHE A 117 8.43 1.08 3.66
N GLY A 118 8.56 1.95 2.67
CA GLY A 118 7.44 2.62 2.07
C GLY A 118 7.61 2.92 0.59
N ILE A 119 6.48 3.27 -0.01
CA ILE A 119 6.38 3.70 -1.40
C ILE A 119 5.75 5.08 -1.43
N ARG A 120 6.15 5.85 -2.44
CA ARG A 120 5.58 7.16 -2.70
C ARG A 120 4.67 7.08 -3.91
N HIS A 121 3.52 7.73 -3.83
CA HIS A 121 2.61 7.95 -4.94
C HIS A 121 2.14 9.41 -4.89
N GLY A 122 2.48 10.19 -5.91
CA GLY A 122 2.18 11.64 -5.95
C GLY A 122 2.77 12.40 -4.76
N ASP A 123 1.90 13.06 -4.00
CA ASP A 123 2.21 13.83 -2.79
C ASP A 123 2.07 13.03 -1.49
N VAL A 124 1.92 11.69 -1.57
CA VAL A 124 1.78 10.82 -0.42
C VAL A 124 2.93 9.81 -0.33
N LEU A 125 3.52 9.69 0.85
CA LEU A 125 4.44 8.60 1.21
C LEU A 125 3.73 7.67 2.20
N VAL A 126 3.57 6.39 1.87
CA VAL A 126 3.00 5.37 2.77
C VAL A 126 4.11 4.43 3.19
N VAL A 127 4.24 4.19 4.50
CA VAL A 127 5.33 3.41 5.10
C VAL A 127 4.74 2.38 6.06
N SER A 128 5.08 1.11 5.84
CA SER A 128 4.89 0.07 6.85
C SER A 128 6.09 0.10 7.81
N PHE A 129 5.87 -0.12 9.10
CA PHE A 129 6.94 -0.09 10.08
C PHE A 129 6.77 -1.14 11.18
N LEU A 130 7.88 -1.46 11.84
CA LEU A 130 7.94 -2.33 13.00
C LEU A 130 8.35 -1.54 14.25
N SER A 131 7.63 -1.79 15.34
CA SER A 131 7.94 -1.38 16.70
C SER A 131 8.07 -2.64 17.56
N GLY A 132 9.30 -3.09 17.78
CA GLY A 132 9.56 -4.44 18.29
C GLY A 132 9.00 -5.49 17.33
N SER A 133 8.08 -6.34 17.82
CA SER A 133 7.36 -7.33 17.02
C SER A 133 6.02 -6.84 16.46
N ALA A 134 5.58 -5.63 16.84
CA ALA A 134 4.31 -5.08 16.39
C ALA A 134 4.47 -4.33 15.07
N MET A 135 3.50 -4.48 14.17
CA MET A 135 3.48 -3.82 12.86
C MET A 135 2.53 -2.62 12.87
N GLY A 136 2.91 -1.58 12.13
CA GLY A 136 2.07 -0.42 11.88
C GLY A 136 2.23 0.11 10.46
N VAL A 137 1.41 1.11 10.15
CA VAL A 137 1.45 1.87 8.90
C VAL A 137 1.37 3.35 9.22
N VAL A 138 2.06 4.16 8.42
CA VAL A 138 1.91 5.61 8.41
C VAL A 138 1.75 6.12 7.00
N SER A 139 0.80 7.03 6.81
CA SER A 139 0.68 7.82 5.58
C SER A 139 1.11 9.25 5.86
N TYR A 140 2.02 9.78 5.06
CA TYR A 140 2.48 11.16 5.11
C TYR A 140 1.98 11.93 3.90
N ARG A 141 1.30 13.07 4.13
CA ARG A 141 1.11 14.09 3.10
C ARG A 141 2.33 14.99 3.03
N ILE A 142 2.90 15.13 1.84
CA ILE A 142 4.08 15.93 1.56
C ILE A 142 3.65 17.39 1.40
N GLN A 143 4.29 18.30 2.12
CA GLN A 143 4.02 19.73 2.05
C GLN A 143 5.31 20.52 2.02
N THR A 144 5.38 21.49 1.11
CA THR A 144 6.47 22.47 1.05
C THR A 144 5.89 23.85 1.29
N SER A 145 6.40 24.58 2.28
CA SER A 145 5.99 25.95 2.55
C SER A 145 7.20 26.78 2.99
N GLY A 146 7.42 27.93 2.35
CA GLY A 146 8.55 28.82 2.66
C GLY A 146 9.91 28.13 2.52
N GLY A 147 10.09 27.27 1.52
CA GLY A 147 11.33 26.51 1.30
C GLY A 147 11.57 25.34 2.28
N ARG A 148 10.63 25.08 3.19
CA ARG A 148 10.77 24.02 4.20
C ARG A 148 9.87 22.83 3.87
N LEU A 149 10.47 21.64 3.81
CA LEU A 149 9.73 20.38 3.64
C LEU A 149 9.17 19.88 4.97
N ARG A 150 7.86 19.57 4.96
CA ARG A 150 7.12 18.95 6.05
C ARG A 150 6.39 17.71 5.55
N LEU A 151 6.27 16.71 6.41
CA LEU A 151 5.43 15.53 6.18
C LEU A 151 4.40 15.44 7.30
N LEU A 152 3.12 15.55 6.95
CA LEU A 152 2.02 15.43 7.91
C LEU A 152 1.57 13.98 7.96
N GLY A 153 1.89 13.32 9.07
CA GLY A 153 1.69 11.88 9.26
C GLY A 153 0.38 11.53 9.95
N ARG A 154 -0.22 10.42 9.51
CA ARG A 154 -1.24 9.67 10.23
C ARG A 154 -0.78 8.24 10.36
N TRP A 155 -0.59 7.75 11.58
CA TRP A 155 -0.04 6.43 11.84
C TRP A 155 -0.99 5.58 12.68
N ALA A 156 -0.97 4.28 12.46
CA ALA A 156 -1.68 3.31 13.27
C ALA A 156 -0.87 2.01 13.38
N MET A 157 -1.04 1.31 14.50
CA MET A 157 -0.56 -0.05 14.70
C MET A 157 -1.69 -1.00 14.28
N LEU A 158 -1.31 -2.21 13.88
CA LEU A 158 -2.27 -3.27 13.59
C LEU A 158 -3.21 -3.47 14.80
N GLY A 159 -4.51 -3.52 14.53
CA GLY A 159 -5.55 -3.69 15.55
C GLY A 159 -6.05 -2.40 16.20
N MET A 160 -5.50 -1.23 15.87
CA MET A 160 -6.06 0.05 16.32
C MET A 160 -7.20 0.52 15.43
N GLU A 161 -8.27 1.04 16.04
CA GLU A 161 -9.44 1.55 15.32
C GLU A 161 -9.24 2.97 14.75
N LYS A 162 -8.32 3.74 15.34
CA LYS A 162 -8.10 5.16 14.99
C LYS A 162 -6.61 5.46 14.82
N PRO A 163 -6.24 6.24 13.79
CA PRO A 163 -4.87 6.69 13.63
C PRO A 163 -4.55 7.90 14.51
N PHE A 164 -3.26 8.04 14.85
CA PHE A 164 -2.70 9.18 15.56
C PHE A 164 -1.92 10.07 14.59
N ARG A 165 -1.63 11.30 15.01
CA ARG A 165 -0.92 12.29 14.19
C ARG A 165 0.54 12.35 14.56
N GLU A 166 1.35 12.62 13.55
CA GLU A 166 2.72 13.08 13.72
C GLU A 166 3.08 14.11 12.65
N THR A 167 4.20 14.79 12.82
CA THR A 167 4.74 15.72 11.85
C THR A 167 6.24 15.55 11.78
N LEU A 168 6.74 15.40 10.56
CA LEU A 168 8.17 15.44 10.27
C LEU A 168 8.53 16.76 9.62
N VAL A 169 9.66 17.33 10.02
CA VAL A 169 10.17 18.57 9.44
C VAL A 169 11.61 18.36 9.02
N LYS A 170 11.91 18.52 7.72
CA LYS A 170 13.26 18.29 7.17
C LYS A 170 14.22 19.23 7.89
N GLN A 171 15.30 18.68 8.41
CA GLN A 171 16.42 19.46 8.91
C GLN A 171 17.16 20.00 7.68
N GLY A 172 17.44 21.30 7.66
CA GLY A 172 18.28 21.87 6.61
C GLY A 172 19.63 21.15 6.61
N GLY A 173 20.06 20.69 5.43
CA GLY A 173 21.47 20.41 5.24
C GLY A 173 22.19 21.75 5.41
N HIS A 174 23.04 21.86 6.42
CA HIS A 174 23.89 23.03 6.58
C HIS A 174 24.78 23.05 5.33
N GLU A 175 24.45 23.90 4.36
CA GLU A 175 25.45 24.43 3.46
C GLU A 175 26.39 25.22 4.37
N ILE A 176 27.47 24.58 4.82
CA ILE A 176 28.60 25.30 5.40
C ILE A 176 29.18 26.09 4.22
N LEU A 177 28.61 27.27 4.00
CA LEU A 177 29.13 28.25 3.05
C LEU A 177 30.59 28.47 3.41
N GLY A 178 31.45 28.22 2.43
CA GLY A 178 32.88 28.45 2.50
C GLY A 178 33.19 29.88 2.92
N ARG A 179 33.43 30.07 4.22
CA ARG A 179 34.21 31.19 4.72
C ARG A 179 35.65 30.72 4.81
N SER A 180 36.39 30.93 3.72
CA SER A 180 37.82 31.17 3.84
C SER A 180 37.96 32.60 4.36
N ILE A 181 38.60 32.76 5.51
CA ILE A 181 39.31 34.00 5.88
C ILE A 181 40.78 33.68 5.67
#